data_AF-A0A6A5Z0I1-F1
#
_entry.id   AF-A0A6A5Z0I1-F1
#
_cell.length_a   1.000
_cell.length_b   1.000
_cell.length_c   1.000
_cell.angle_alpha   90.00
_cell.angle_beta   90.00
_cell.angle_gamma   90.00
#
_symmetry.space_group_name_H-M   'P 1'
#
loop_
_entity.id
_entity.type
_entity.pdbx_description
1 polymer ?
#
loop_
_entity_poly.entity_id
_entity_poly.type
_entity_poly.pdbx_seq_one_letter_code
_entity_poly.pdbx_strand_id
1 'polypeptide(L)'
;MYVIWWHKPRQVEAPTLLHGEWVLPIAAYMYSASRMSGQRPQGTFGRLVNPTPELKQMAYVEEAAADTATDTIAPLYRTTTLSSTTTRRTSRGSLRPVVTGQSMPEATPPEEGPHLQRRRLVELAIEQYPAIRARFKTDTSQLSAHDYQQSLIPYATELVQPHSLNWPNAGLLRRTQSLILGMVLWGASMVYGAIHVSAWDYFFPTAVEHLLWRLSSVWVTFCAAFWFLTNLLAHFLSFIDRVWIAFNERRLGWFGSTIIIVLCTLCGVSFISRYTNFG
;
A
#
# COMPACT_ATOMS: atom_id res chain seq x y z
N MET A 1 28.55 4.06 -14.24
CA MET A 1 28.67 4.07 -12.76
C MET A 1 27.56 3.26 -12.08
N TYR A 2 26.27 3.55 -12.28
CA TYR A 2 25.17 2.79 -11.63
C TYR A 2 25.07 1.30 -12.00
N VAL A 3 25.51 0.88 -13.19
CA VAL A 3 25.53 -0.55 -13.60
C VAL A 3 26.56 -1.36 -12.81
N ILE A 4 27.64 -0.72 -12.35
CA ILE A 4 28.74 -1.39 -11.61
C ILE A 4 28.42 -1.47 -10.12
N TRP A 5 27.64 -0.53 -9.59
CA TRP A 5 27.27 -0.50 -8.17
C TRP A 5 26.09 -1.41 -7.82
N TRP A 6 25.33 -1.87 -8.83
CA TRP A 6 24.10 -2.64 -8.62
C TRP A 6 24.25 -4.13 -8.96
N HIS A 7 25.33 -4.76 -8.50
CA HIS A 7 25.32 -6.23 -8.39
C HIS A 7 24.44 -6.59 -7.19
N LYS A 8 23.12 -6.57 -7.40
CA LYS A 8 22.13 -6.93 -6.38
C LYS A 8 22.42 -8.37 -5.95
N PRO A 9 22.81 -8.65 -4.68
CA PRO A 9 23.16 -9.99 -4.23
C PRO A 9 21.89 -10.79 -3.92
N ARG A 10 20.97 -10.86 -4.88
CA ARG A 10 19.84 -11.77 -4.84
C ARG A 10 19.89 -12.57 -6.12
N GLN A 11 20.65 -13.66 -6.05
CA GLN A 11 20.68 -14.70 -7.08
C GLN A 11 19.25 -15.21 -7.26
N VAL A 12 18.52 -14.66 -8.22
CA VAL A 12 17.22 -15.21 -8.63
C VAL A 12 17.40 -16.67 -9.10
N GLU A 13 18.59 -16.99 -9.56
CA GLU A 13 19.04 -18.34 -9.95
C GLU A 13 19.23 -19.30 -8.77
N ALA A 14 19.39 -18.79 -7.55
CA ALA A 14 19.58 -19.60 -6.33
C ALA A 14 18.63 -19.12 -5.22
N PRO A 15 17.31 -19.36 -5.35
CA PRO A 15 16.36 -18.97 -4.31
C PRO A 15 16.66 -19.68 -2.99
N THR A 16 16.50 -18.97 -1.88
CA THR A 16 16.49 -19.61 -0.56
C THR A 16 15.24 -20.47 -0.45
N LEU A 17 15.41 -21.78 -0.54
CA LEU A 17 14.33 -22.75 -0.36
C LEU A 17 14.05 -22.89 1.14
N LEU A 18 12.80 -22.64 1.53
CA LEU A 18 12.32 -22.89 2.88
C LEU A 18 11.67 -24.27 2.91
N HIS A 19 12.06 -25.10 3.87
CA HIS A 19 11.55 -26.46 4.03
C HIS A 19 10.99 -26.68 5.44
N GLY A 20 9.99 -27.55 5.54
CA GLY A 20 9.36 -27.99 6.79
C GLY A 20 7.87 -27.67 6.86
N GLU A 21 7.17 -28.38 7.74
CA GLU A 21 5.71 -28.23 7.97
C GLU A 21 5.32 -26.82 8.41
N TRP A 22 6.23 -26.10 9.08
CA TRP A 22 6.05 -24.72 9.50
C TRP A 22 5.89 -23.72 8.36
N VAL A 23 6.38 -24.07 7.16
CA VAL A 23 6.40 -23.16 6.01
C VAL A 23 5.01 -22.91 5.46
N LEU A 24 4.17 -23.95 5.39
CA LEU A 24 2.84 -23.86 4.79
C LEU A 24 1.90 -22.89 5.54
N PRO A 25 1.78 -22.96 6.88
CA PRO A 25 1.00 -21.99 7.66
C PRO A 25 1.48 -20.56 7.47
N ILE A 26 2.80 -20.32 7.57
CA ILE A 26 3.37 -18.99 7.40
C ILE A 26 3.16 -18.48 5.98
N ALA A 27 3.38 -19.31 4.95
CA ALA A 27 3.16 -18.93 3.56
C ALA A 27 1.68 -18.62 3.28
N ALA A 28 0.76 -19.39 3.85
CA ALA A 28 -0.67 -19.13 3.77
C ALA A 28 -1.04 -17.79 4.44
N TYR A 29 -0.50 -17.51 5.61
CA TYR A 29 -0.65 -16.21 6.28
C TYR A 29 -0.09 -15.07 5.42
N MET A 30 1.16 -15.19 4.95
CA MET A 30 1.82 -14.18 4.13
C MET A 30 1.04 -13.90 2.85
N TYR A 31 0.56 -14.93 2.16
CA TYR A 31 -0.28 -14.80 0.97
C TYR A 31 -1.60 -14.08 1.29
N SER A 32 -2.31 -14.50 2.34
CA SER A 32 -3.62 -13.97 2.73
C SER A 32 -3.54 -12.52 3.23
N ALA A 33 -2.43 -12.15 3.86
CA ALA A 33 -2.14 -10.78 4.29
C ALA A 33 -1.79 -9.85 3.11
N SER A 34 -1.32 -10.41 2.00
CA SER A 34 -0.86 -9.68 0.81
C SER A 34 -1.98 -9.45 -0.19
N ARG A 35 -1.83 -8.42 -1.04
CA ARG A 35 -2.88 -8.05 -2.00
C ARG A 35 -3.09 -9.07 -3.11
N MET A 36 -2.14 -9.98 -3.28
CA MET A 36 -2.23 -11.08 -4.22
C MET A 36 -3.37 -12.07 -3.91
N SER A 37 -3.77 -12.18 -2.63
CA SER A 37 -4.95 -12.99 -2.26
C SER A 37 -6.28 -12.33 -2.61
N GLY A 38 -6.29 -10.99 -2.74
CA GLY A 38 -7.51 -10.22 -2.91
C GLY A 38 -8.15 -10.40 -4.29
N GLN A 39 -9.49 -10.49 -4.32
CA GLN A 39 -10.23 -10.39 -5.57
C GLN A 39 -10.03 -9.00 -6.18
N ARG A 40 -9.74 -8.96 -7.49
CA ARG A 40 -9.69 -7.69 -8.21
C ARG A 40 -11.11 -7.12 -8.29
N PRO A 41 -11.30 -5.83 -7.94
CA PRO A 41 -12.60 -5.20 -8.09
C PRO A 41 -13.05 -5.29 -9.56
N GLN A 42 -14.30 -5.70 -9.78
CA GLN A 42 -14.88 -5.75 -11.12
C GLN A 42 -15.28 -4.35 -11.59
N GLY A 43 -15.30 -4.14 -12.91
CA GLY A 43 -15.70 -2.87 -13.54
C GLY A 43 -14.55 -2.12 -14.23
N THR A 44 -14.90 -1.07 -14.97
CA THR A 44 -13.97 -0.25 -15.78
C THR A 44 -12.86 0.39 -14.95
N PHE A 45 -13.15 0.83 -13.73
CA PHE A 45 -12.16 1.38 -12.80
C PHE A 45 -11.43 0.32 -11.99
N GLY A 46 -11.85 -0.94 -12.06
CA GLY A 46 -11.27 -2.04 -11.28
C GLY A 46 -9.79 -2.29 -11.58
N ARG A 47 -9.34 -1.97 -12.80
CA ARG A 47 -7.92 -2.06 -13.20
C ARG A 47 -7.02 -1.03 -12.50
N LEU A 48 -7.59 0.07 -12.02
CA LEU A 48 -6.85 1.14 -11.33
C LEU A 48 -6.83 0.95 -9.82
N VAL A 49 -7.72 0.10 -9.29
CA VAL A 49 -7.85 -0.13 -7.86
C VAL A 49 -7.08 -1.38 -7.46
N ASN A 50 -6.32 -1.21 -6.41
CA ASN A 50 -5.53 -2.22 -5.77
C ASN A 50 -6.43 -3.28 -5.11
N PRO A 51 -6.28 -4.60 -5.38
CA PRO A 51 -7.06 -5.64 -4.70
C PRO A 51 -6.84 -5.59 -3.18
N THR A 52 -7.92 -5.80 -2.44
CA THR A 52 -7.94 -5.82 -0.97
C THR A 52 -7.56 -7.22 -0.48
N PRO A 53 -6.52 -7.38 0.36
CA PRO A 53 -6.13 -8.69 0.88
C PRO A 53 -7.29 -9.41 1.56
N GLU A 54 -7.35 -10.74 1.42
CA GLU A 54 -8.41 -11.56 2.02
C GLU A 54 -8.46 -11.38 3.54
N LEU A 55 -7.30 -11.32 4.18
CA LEU A 55 -7.18 -11.23 5.63
C LEU A 55 -7.80 -9.95 6.19
N LYS A 56 -7.84 -8.86 5.41
CA LYS A 56 -8.46 -7.59 5.83
C LYS A 56 -9.99 -7.68 5.96
N GLN A 57 -10.59 -8.72 5.38
CA GLN A 57 -12.03 -8.99 5.46
C GLN A 57 -12.37 -9.93 6.63
N MET A 58 -11.36 -10.37 7.38
CA MET A 58 -11.50 -11.30 8.49
C MET A 58 -11.28 -10.58 9.82
N ALA A 59 -11.91 -11.07 10.87
CA ALA A 59 -11.62 -10.69 12.24
C ALA A 59 -11.25 -11.96 13.01
N TYR A 60 -10.25 -11.85 13.88
CA TYR A 60 -9.91 -12.91 14.82
C TYR A 60 -10.69 -12.64 16.10
N VAL A 61 -11.55 -13.58 16.48
CA VAL A 61 -12.32 -13.49 17.72
C VAL A 61 -11.62 -14.36 18.73
N GLU A 62 -11.17 -13.76 19.82
CA GLU A 62 -10.66 -14.52 20.94
C GLU A 62 -11.85 -14.99 21.77
N GLU A 63 -11.99 -16.32 21.89
CA GLU A 63 -12.92 -16.88 22.84
C GLU A 63 -12.37 -16.54 24.23
N ALA A 64 -13.10 -15.68 24.96
CA ALA A 64 -12.76 -15.37 26.34
C ALA A 64 -12.64 -16.71 27.05
N ALA A 65 -11.44 -17.04 27.53
CA ALA A 65 -11.20 -18.28 28.26
C ALA A 65 -12.28 -18.36 29.33
N ALA A 66 -13.26 -19.24 29.12
CA ALA A 66 -14.33 -19.43 30.07
C ALA A 66 -13.62 -19.83 31.35
N ASP A 67 -13.65 -18.95 32.36
CA ASP A 67 -13.01 -19.19 33.64
C ASP A 67 -13.46 -20.57 34.12
N THR A 68 -12.55 -21.53 34.04
CA THR A 68 -12.79 -22.91 34.47
C THR A 68 -12.87 -22.91 35.99
N ALA A 69 -14.03 -22.51 36.48
CA ALA A 69 -14.50 -22.75 37.83
C ALA A 69 -15.89 -23.37 37.67
N THR A 70 -15.96 -24.68 37.50
CA THR A 70 -16.57 -25.64 38.43
C THR A 70 -16.68 -27.00 37.72
N ASP A 71 -16.13 -28.04 38.34
CA ASP A 71 -16.31 -29.45 38.01
C ASP A 71 -17.80 -29.79 37.83
N THR A 72 -18.26 -30.09 36.62
CA THR A 72 -19.25 -31.15 36.39
C THR A 72 -19.16 -31.65 34.96
N ILE A 73 -18.77 -32.91 34.82
CA ILE A 73 -18.67 -33.64 33.55
C ILE A 73 -20.05 -33.70 32.90
N ALA A 74 -20.21 -33.05 31.74
CA ALA A 74 -21.27 -33.35 30.78
C ALA A 74 -20.63 -33.52 29.39
N PRO A 75 -20.95 -34.58 28.64
CA PRO A 75 -20.39 -34.80 27.31
C PRO A 75 -21.13 -33.89 26.33
N LEU A 76 -20.50 -32.78 25.94
CA LEU A 76 -21.09 -31.82 25.02
C LEU A 76 -20.56 -32.02 23.59
N TYR A 77 -21.54 -32.29 22.73
CA TYR A 77 -21.46 -32.39 21.28
C TYR A 77 -20.73 -31.19 20.67
N ARG A 78 -19.80 -31.49 19.75
CA ARG A 78 -19.21 -30.53 18.81
C ARG A 78 -20.34 -29.92 17.97
N THR A 79 -20.76 -28.72 18.32
CA THR A 79 -21.72 -27.94 17.54
C THR A 79 -20.93 -27.04 16.61
N THR A 80 -20.96 -27.35 15.33
CA THR A 80 -20.30 -26.59 14.27
C THR A 80 -21.11 -25.32 13.97
N THR A 81 -20.85 -24.23 14.67
CA THR A 81 -21.50 -22.92 14.42
C THR A 81 -20.83 -22.20 13.25
N LEU A 82 -21.32 -22.47 12.03
CA LEU A 82 -21.08 -21.65 10.84
C LEU A 82 -21.93 -20.36 10.92
N SER A 83 -21.49 -19.40 11.74
CA SER A 83 -22.07 -18.05 11.76
C SER A 83 -21.22 -17.12 10.91
N SER A 84 -21.47 -17.12 9.60
CA SER A 84 -20.96 -16.11 8.68
C SER A 84 -21.74 -14.79 8.88
N THR A 85 -21.21 -13.90 9.71
CA THR A 85 -21.76 -12.54 9.86
C THR A 85 -21.49 -11.75 8.57
N THR A 86 -22.49 -11.71 7.68
CA THR A 86 -22.45 -10.88 6.49
C THR A 86 -22.72 -9.43 6.88
N THR A 87 -21.72 -8.57 6.74
CA THR A 87 -21.83 -7.12 6.95
C THR A 87 -22.81 -6.51 5.94
N ARG A 88 -24.03 -6.22 6.41
CA ARG A 88 -25.11 -5.59 5.64
C ARG A 88 -24.74 -4.13 5.34
N ARG A 89 -24.38 -3.85 4.10
CA ARG A 89 -24.15 -2.49 3.57
C ARG A 89 -25.50 -1.78 3.43
N THR A 90 -25.75 -0.75 4.23
CA THR A 90 -26.93 0.12 4.11
C THR A 90 -26.79 1.01 2.88
N SER A 91 -27.42 0.61 1.79
CA SER A 91 -27.72 1.50 0.65
C SER A 91 -29.04 2.21 0.94
N ARG A 92 -28.99 3.54 1.03
CA ARG A 92 -30.12 4.42 1.28
C ARG A 92 -30.78 4.77 -0.06
N GLY A 93 -32.04 4.38 -0.24
CA GLY A 93 -33.01 5.06 -1.12
C GLY A 93 -33.30 4.42 -2.48
N SER A 94 -34.31 3.56 -2.54
CA SER A 94 -35.36 3.62 -3.58
C SER A 94 -36.49 2.64 -3.20
N LEU A 95 -37.66 3.17 -2.87
CA LEU A 95 -38.84 2.40 -2.51
C LEU A 95 -39.49 1.84 -3.78
N ARG A 96 -39.50 0.52 -3.92
CA ARG A 96 -40.43 -0.19 -4.81
C ARG A 96 -40.91 -1.47 -4.10
N PRO A 97 -42.22 -1.68 -3.93
CA PRO A 97 -42.72 -2.91 -3.32
C PRO A 97 -42.72 -4.00 -4.39
N VAL A 98 -41.92 -5.04 -4.20
CA VAL A 98 -41.97 -6.25 -5.03
C VAL A 98 -42.28 -7.45 -4.16
N VAL A 99 -43.46 -7.97 -4.45
CA VAL A 99 -44.10 -9.24 -4.11
C VAL A 99 -43.21 -10.31 -3.45
N THR A 100 -43.71 -10.76 -2.31
CA THR A 100 -43.32 -11.91 -1.51
C THR A 100 -43.27 -13.20 -2.34
N GLY A 101 -42.06 -13.71 -2.53
CA GLY A 101 -41.79 -15.12 -2.78
C GLY A 101 -40.72 -15.56 -1.80
N GLN A 102 -41.11 -16.31 -0.77
CA GLN A 102 -40.17 -17.00 0.12
C GLN A 102 -39.44 -18.09 -0.68
N SER A 103 -38.33 -17.74 -1.32
CA SER A 103 -37.27 -18.70 -1.61
C SER A 103 -36.42 -18.80 -0.34
N MET A 104 -36.39 -19.98 0.28
CA MET A 104 -35.35 -20.32 1.25
C MET A 104 -33.99 -19.92 0.66
N PRO A 105 -33.04 -19.39 1.47
CA PRO A 105 -31.67 -19.28 1.02
C PRO A 105 -31.18 -20.70 0.78
N GLU A 106 -31.12 -21.07 -0.50
CA GLU A 106 -30.42 -22.22 -1.00
C GLU A 106 -29.03 -22.18 -0.36
N ALA A 107 -28.76 -23.14 0.53
CA ALA A 107 -27.49 -23.26 1.19
C ALA A 107 -26.42 -23.28 0.10
N THR A 108 -25.60 -22.23 0.04
CA THR A 108 -24.43 -22.19 -0.82
C THR A 108 -23.73 -23.54 -0.67
N PRO A 109 -23.45 -24.25 -1.78
CA PRO A 109 -22.76 -25.53 -1.72
C PRO A 109 -21.50 -25.36 -0.87
N PRO A 110 -21.12 -26.36 -0.06
CA PRO A 110 -20.03 -26.21 0.88
C PRO A 110 -18.80 -25.75 0.09
N GLU A 111 -18.29 -24.55 0.39
CA GLU A 111 -17.01 -24.07 -0.12
C GLU A 111 -15.88 -24.92 0.49
N GLU A 112 -15.85 -26.22 0.20
CA GLU A 112 -14.69 -27.11 0.37
C GLU A 112 -13.64 -26.78 -0.70
N GLY A 113 -13.39 -25.49 -0.90
CA GLY A 113 -12.45 -24.96 -1.85
C GLY A 113 -11.08 -24.72 -1.24
N PRO A 114 -10.07 -24.44 -2.07
CA PRO A 114 -8.72 -24.08 -1.63
C PRO A 114 -8.68 -22.88 -0.66
N HIS A 115 -9.72 -22.04 -0.65
CA HIS A 115 -9.86 -20.92 0.28
C HIS A 115 -10.03 -21.39 1.74
N LEU A 116 -10.81 -22.45 1.99
CA LEU A 116 -11.07 -22.93 3.35
C LEU A 116 -9.83 -23.61 3.95
N GLN A 117 -9.12 -24.40 3.15
CA GLN A 117 -7.83 -24.97 3.54
C GLN A 117 -6.79 -23.88 3.86
N ARG A 118 -6.73 -22.83 3.04
CA ARG A 118 -5.85 -21.67 3.30
C ARG A 118 -6.21 -20.96 4.60
N ARG A 119 -7.51 -20.77 4.91
CA ARG A 119 -7.96 -20.16 6.17
C ARG A 119 -7.53 -20.99 7.39
N ARG A 120 -7.67 -22.31 7.33
CA ARG A 120 -7.18 -23.21 8.41
C ARG A 120 -5.67 -23.10 8.61
N LEU A 121 -4.90 -23.00 7.54
CA LEU A 121 -3.44 -22.80 7.62
C LEU A 121 -3.07 -21.42 8.20
N VAL A 122 -3.84 -20.38 7.87
CA VAL A 122 -3.68 -19.03 8.43
C VAL A 122 -3.96 -19.04 9.94
N GLU A 123 -5.04 -19.69 10.37
CA GLU A 123 -5.39 -19.88 11.78
C GLU A 123 -4.28 -20.60 12.53
N LEU A 124 -3.82 -21.73 12.00
CA LEU A 124 -2.70 -22.48 12.56
C LEU A 124 -1.42 -21.63 12.69
N ALA A 125 -1.15 -20.75 11.73
CA ALA A 125 -0.02 -19.83 11.82
C ALA A 125 -0.19 -18.79 12.94
N ILE A 126 -1.40 -18.29 13.16
CA ILE A 126 -1.70 -17.31 14.21
C ILE A 126 -1.52 -17.95 15.59
N GLU A 127 -1.98 -19.20 15.75
CA GLU A 127 -1.82 -19.98 16.98
C GLU A 127 -0.35 -20.34 17.25
N GLN A 128 0.34 -20.83 16.23
CA GLN A 128 1.72 -21.31 16.37
C GLN A 128 2.73 -20.16 16.57
N TYR A 129 2.44 -18.95 16.07
CA TYR A 129 3.36 -17.82 16.11
C TYR A 129 2.76 -16.60 16.83
N PRO A 130 2.97 -16.48 18.16
CA PRO A 130 2.49 -15.33 18.95
C PRO A 130 2.95 -13.97 18.43
N ALA A 131 4.11 -13.92 17.76
CA ALA A 131 4.63 -12.69 17.14
C ALA A 131 3.77 -12.17 15.98
N ILE A 132 3.01 -13.04 15.31
CA ILE A 132 2.01 -12.64 14.30
C ILE A 132 0.83 -12.00 15.01
N ARG A 133 0.30 -12.67 16.04
CA ARG A 133 -0.84 -12.22 16.83
C ARG A 133 -0.58 -10.89 17.55
N ALA A 134 0.63 -10.68 18.07
CA ALA A 134 1.04 -9.43 18.73
C ALA A 134 0.96 -8.19 17.80
N ARG A 135 0.85 -8.38 16.48
CA ARG A 135 0.69 -7.27 15.51
C ARG A 135 -0.77 -6.92 15.21
N PHE A 136 -1.72 -7.67 15.74
CA PHE A 136 -3.13 -7.44 15.48
C PHE A 136 -3.58 -6.17 16.19
N LYS A 137 -4.54 -5.47 15.60
CA LYS A 137 -5.09 -4.24 16.18
C LYS A 137 -6.44 -4.54 16.82
N THR A 138 -6.63 -4.12 18.05
CA THR A 138 -7.94 -4.19 18.70
C THR A 138 -8.92 -3.27 17.99
N ASP A 139 -10.06 -3.78 17.56
CA ASP A 139 -11.13 -2.94 17.00
C ASP A 139 -11.93 -2.30 18.14
N THR A 140 -11.57 -1.07 18.51
CA THR A 140 -12.32 -0.31 19.54
C THR A 140 -13.67 0.19 19.03
N SER A 141 -13.94 0.11 17.72
CA SER A 141 -15.15 0.71 17.13
C SER A 141 -16.43 -0.09 17.37
N GLN A 142 -16.32 -1.35 17.80
CA GLN A 142 -17.47 -2.25 18.03
C GLN A 142 -17.72 -2.59 19.51
N LEU A 143 -17.20 -1.81 20.46
CA LEU A 143 -17.56 -1.91 21.89
C LEU A 143 -19.01 -1.45 22.11
N SER A 144 -19.97 -2.24 21.64
CA SER A 144 -21.35 -2.18 22.11
C SER A 144 -21.39 -2.86 23.48
N ALA A 145 -22.01 -2.19 24.45
CA ALA A 145 -21.88 -2.42 25.89
C ALA A 145 -22.36 -3.80 26.44
N HIS A 146 -22.60 -4.80 25.60
CA HIS A 146 -23.23 -6.05 26.01
C HIS A 146 -22.59 -7.35 25.49
N ASP A 147 -21.46 -7.32 24.79
CA ASP A 147 -20.80 -8.57 24.35
C ASP A 147 -19.28 -8.47 24.53
N TYR A 148 -18.71 -9.32 25.40
CA TYR A 148 -17.31 -9.27 25.85
C TYR A 148 -16.31 -9.86 24.85
N GLN A 149 -16.72 -10.16 23.62
CA GLN A 149 -15.83 -10.73 22.62
C GLN A 149 -14.90 -9.66 22.03
N GLN A 150 -13.63 -9.70 22.44
CA GLN A 150 -12.60 -8.84 21.87
C GLN A 150 -12.28 -9.31 20.44
N SER A 151 -12.72 -8.53 19.45
CA SER A 151 -12.34 -8.75 18.05
C SER A 151 -11.00 -8.07 17.75
N LEU A 152 -10.10 -8.84 17.13
CA LEU A 152 -8.77 -8.42 16.73
C LEU A 152 -8.71 -8.37 15.20
N ILE A 153 -8.32 -7.22 14.66
CA ILE A 153 -8.15 -7.03 13.22
C ILE A 153 -6.74 -7.50 12.84
N PRO A 154 -6.62 -8.51 11.98
CA PRO A 154 -5.32 -9.03 11.56
C PRO A 154 -4.55 -8.00 10.71
N TYR A 155 -3.23 -8.03 10.84
CA TYR A 155 -2.34 -7.10 10.15
C TYR A 155 -2.13 -7.49 8.69
N ALA A 156 -2.83 -6.82 7.76
CA ALA A 156 -2.67 -7.00 6.32
C ALA A 156 -1.56 -6.11 5.74
N THR A 157 -0.55 -6.71 5.11
CA THR A 157 0.56 -6.02 4.45
C THR A 157 1.10 -6.84 3.28
N GLU A 158 1.86 -6.22 2.38
CA GLU A 158 2.43 -6.85 1.17
C GLU A 158 3.66 -7.70 1.50
N LEU A 159 3.44 -8.87 2.11
CA LEU A 159 4.48 -9.85 2.46
C LEU A 159 4.92 -10.70 1.27
N VAL A 160 4.04 -10.90 0.29
CA VAL A 160 4.28 -11.68 -0.92
C VAL A 160 3.95 -10.84 -2.14
N GLN A 161 4.86 -10.83 -3.11
CA GLN A 161 4.69 -10.13 -4.37
C GLN A 161 4.90 -11.10 -5.54
N PRO A 162 4.14 -10.96 -6.64
CA PRO A 162 4.25 -11.85 -7.79
C PRO A 162 5.56 -11.68 -8.58
N HIS A 163 6.28 -10.57 -8.35
CA HIS A 163 7.53 -10.27 -9.05
C HIS A 163 8.52 -9.66 -8.07
N SER A 164 9.81 -9.97 -8.24
CA SER A 164 10.87 -9.24 -7.54
C SER A 164 11.04 -7.88 -8.23
N LEU A 165 10.88 -6.80 -7.48
CA LEU A 165 11.10 -5.46 -8.05
C LEU A 165 12.61 -5.25 -8.18
N ASN A 166 13.07 -4.98 -9.40
CA ASN A 166 14.48 -4.69 -9.69
C ASN A 166 14.96 -3.44 -8.94
N TRP A 167 14.06 -2.49 -8.69
CA TRP A 167 14.27 -1.27 -7.91
C TRP A 167 13.83 -1.43 -6.44
N PRO A 168 14.47 -0.75 -5.47
CA PRO A 168 13.90 -0.62 -4.13
C PRO A 168 12.51 0.02 -4.23
N ASN A 169 11.47 -0.80 -4.04
CA ASN A 169 10.10 -0.32 -3.95
C ASN A 169 9.96 0.58 -2.72
N ALA A 170 9.06 1.56 -2.81
CA ALA A 170 8.50 2.29 -1.68
C ALA A 170 8.25 1.41 -0.45
N GLY A 171 7.92 0.11 -0.54
CA GLY A 171 7.82 -0.80 0.61
C GLY A 171 9.12 -1.02 1.41
N LEU A 172 10.28 -1.11 0.74
CA LEU A 172 11.60 -1.21 1.37
C LEU A 172 12.08 0.17 1.84
N LEU A 173 11.82 1.22 1.04
CA LEU A 173 12.16 2.60 1.38
C LEU A 173 11.22 3.23 2.43
N ARG A 174 10.01 2.70 2.64
CA ARG A 174 9.08 3.20 3.68
C ARG A 174 9.65 3.01 5.07
N ARG A 175 10.44 1.95 5.26
CA ARG A 175 11.07 1.64 6.55
C ARG A 175 12.29 2.52 6.79
N THR A 176 12.99 2.94 5.74
CA THR A 176 14.09 3.91 5.77
C THR A 176 13.59 5.28 5.32
N GLN A 177 12.92 6.04 6.20
CA GLN A 177 12.51 7.45 6.04
C GLN A 177 12.59 7.97 4.58
N SER A 178 11.73 7.46 3.69
CA SER A 178 11.84 7.71 2.25
C SER A 178 11.93 9.20 1.87
N LEU A 179 11.35 10.08 2.70
CA LEU A 179 11.46 11.53 2.60
C LEU A 179 12.89 12.04 2.75
N ILE A 180 13.68 11.51 3.70
CA ILE A 180 15.08 11.93 3.90
C ILE A 180 15.93 11.52 2.72
N LEU A 181 15.79 10.29 2.22
CA LEU A 181 16.50 9.86 1.02
C LEU A 181 16.13 10.74 -0.18
N GLY A 182 14.85 11.07 -0.34
CA GLY A 182 14.38 12.02 -1.33
C GLY A 182 15.06 13.38 -1.18
N MET A 183 15.04 13.97 0.02
CA MET A 183 15.71 15.26 0.30
C MET A 183 17.19 15.23 -0.05
N VAL A 184 17.93 14.18 0.33
CA VAL A 184 19.36 14.07 0.01
C VAL A 184 19.60 13.97 -1.50
N LEU A 185 18.84 13.11 -2.19
CA LEU A 185 18.99 12.90 -3.63
C LEU A 185 18.66 14.16 -4.43
N TRP A 186 17.54 14.80 -4.14
CA TRP A 186 17.11 16.02 -4.83
C TRP A 186 17.98 17.22 -4.44
N GLY A 187 18.42 17.31 -3.19
CA GLY A 187 19.37 18.32 -2.73
C GLY A 187 20.72 18.23 -3.45
N ALA A 188 21.29 17.01 -3.56
CA ALA A 188 22.51 16.79 -4.32
C ALA A 188 22.34 17.15 -5.81
N SER A 189 21.20 16.79 -6.40
CA SER A 189 20.86 17.12 -7.79
C SER A 189 20.73 18.64 -8.00
N MET A 190 20.18 19.36 -7.03
CA MET A 190 20.06 20.82 -7.05
C MET A 190 21.45 21.47 -7.01
N VAL A 191 22.34 21.02 -6.12
CA VAL A 191 23.72 21.52 -6.05
C VAL A 191 24.47 21.25 -7.36
N TYR A 192 24.33 20.05 -7.91
CA TYR A 192 24.91 19.71 -9.21
C TYR A 192 24.43 20.62 -10.33
N GLY A 193 23.11 20.89 -10.39
CA GLY A 193 22.54 21.84 -11.34
C GLY A 193 23.04 23.27 -11.13
N ALA A 194 23.14 23.73 -9.88
CA ALA A 194 23.62 25.07 -9.55
C ALA A 194 25.06 25.30 -10.01
N ILE A 195 25.93 24.28 -9.94
CA ILE A 195 27.29 24.33 -10.51
C ILE A 195 27.22 24.58 -12.02
N HIS A 196 26.31 23.92 -12.75
CA HIS A 196 26.14 24.17 -14.17
C HIS A 196 25.65 25.61 -14.41
N VAL A 197 24.61 26.05 -13.70
CA VAL A 197 24.13 27.45 -13.81
C VAL A 197 25.23 28.46 -13.51
N SER A 198 26.16 28.17 -12.59
CA SER A 198 27.27 29.07 -12.26
C SER A 198 28.27 29.28 -13.41
N ALA A 199 28.36 28.34 -14.35
CA ALA A 199 29.18 28.45 -15.55
C ALA A 199 28.46 29.23 -16.68
N TRP A 200 27.64 30.22 -16.31
CA TRP A 200 26.68 30.89 -17.20
C TRP A 200 27.28 31.45 -18.49
N ASP A 201 28.54 31.89 -18.42
CA ASP A 201 29.28 32.54 -19.50
C ASP A 201 30.38 31.66 -20.09
N TYR A 202 30.21 30.33 -20.00
CA TYR A 202 31.10 29.40 -20.68
C TYR A 202 31.03 29.56 -22.20
N PHE A 203 32.15 29.30 -22.89
CA PHE A 203 32.25 29.41 -24.34
C PHE A 203 31.55 28.24 -25.04
N PHE A 204 30.68 28.54 -26.01
CA PHE A 204 30.06 27.56 -26.89
C PHE A 204 30.26 27.96 -28.37
N PRO A 205 30.45 26.99 -29.28
CA PRO A 205 30.62 27.25 -30.70
C PRO A 205 29.44 27.98 -31.36
N THR A 206 28.21 27.74 -30.90
CA THR A 206 27.01 28.36 -31.45
C THR A 206 26.11 28.97 -30.36
N ALA A 207 25.36 30.00 -30.73
CA ALA A 207 24.38 30.63 -29.84
C ALA A 207 23.25 29.67 -29.43
N VAL A 208 22.89 28.72 -30.30
CA VAL A 208 21.86 27.72 -30.01
C VAL A 208 22.33 26.75 -28.93
N GLU A 209 23.57 26.26 -29.00
CA GLU A 209 24.14 25.40 -27.96
C GLU A 209 24.20 26.11 -26.61
N HIS A 210 24.62 27.39 -26.60
CA HIS A 210 24.64 28.21 -25.40
C HIS A 210 23.26 28.39 -24.78
N LEU A 211 22.26 28.69 -25.60
CA LEU A 211 20.87 28.83 -25.16
C LEU A 211 20.32 27.51 -24.61
N LEU A 212 20.49 26.40 -25.32
CA LEU A 212 20.04 25.07 -24.88
C LEU A 212 20.71 24.65 -23.58
N TRP A 213 22.01 24.92 -23.42
CA TRP A 213 22.74 24.64 -22.21
C TRP A 213 22.22 25.48 -21.02
N ARG A 214 21.96 26.79 -21.22
CA ARG A 214 21.38 27.66 -20.19
C ARG A 214 19.99 27.18 -19.78
N LEU A 215 19.12 26.93 -20.76
CA LEU A 215 17.75 26.47 -20.52
C LEU A 215 17.73 25.13 -19.78
N SER A 216 18.55 24.16 -20.20
CA SER A 216 18.61 22.84 -19.56
C SER A 216 19.20 22.90 -18.16
N SER A 217 20.28 23.66 -17.94
CA SER A 217 20.91 23.80 -16.62
C SER A 217 19.94 24.42 -15.61
N VAL A 218 19.23 25.47 -16.01
CA VAL A 218 18.21 26.08 -15.13
C VAL A 218 17.05 25.13 -14.90
N TRP A 219 16.52 24.51 -15.95
CA TRP A 219 15.41 23.57 -15.82
C TRP A 219 15.72 22.44 -14.84
N VAL A 220 16.88 21.78 -14.98
CA VAL A 220 17.29 20.68 -14.10
C VAL A 220 17.46 21.16 -12.66
N THR A 221 18.14 22.29 -12.44
CA THR A 221 18.34 22.87 -11.11
C THR A 221 17.01 23.18 -10.44
N PHE A 222 16.11 23.79 -11.19
CA PHE A 222 14.79 24.19 -10.72
C PHE A 222 13.91 22.97 -10.40
N CYS A 223 13.86 21.96 -11.28
CA CYS A 223 13.15 20.71 -11.00
C CYS A 223 13.68 20.04 -9.73
N ALA A 224 14.99 19.96 -9.57
CA ALA A 224 15.60 19.40 -8.36
C ALA A 224 15.24 20.21 -7.11
N ALA A 225 15.27 21.55 -7.18
CA ALA A 225 14.88 22.44 -6.09
C ALA A 225 13.40 22.29 -5.71
N PHE A 226 12.50 22.21 -6.70
CA PHE A 226 11.07 21.98 -6.48
C PHE A 226 10.85 20.65 -5.76
N TRP A 227 11.47 19.57 -6.23
CA TRP A 227 11.36 18.26 -5.60
C TRP A 227 11.99 18.20 -4.21
N PHE A 228 13.11 18.88 -4.00
CA PHE A 228 13.70 19.03 -2.68
C PHE A 228 12.75 19.76 -1.73
N LEU A 229 12.18 20.88 -2.16
CA LEU A 229 11.27 21.70 -1.36
C LEU A 229 9.97 20.95 -1.04
N THR A 230 9.39 20.19 -1.99
CA THR A 230 8.19 19.38 -1.70
C THR A 230 8.47 18.29 -0.68
N ASN A 231 9.63 17.61 -0.75
CA ASN A 231 10.03 16.62 0.25
C ASN A 231 10.30 17.26 1.62
N LEU A 232 10.92 18.45 1.64
CA LEU A 232 11.15 19.23 2.85
C LEU A 232 9.82 19.66 3.50
N LEU A 233 8.89 20.20 2.70
CA LEU A 233 7.56 20.58 3.16
C LEU A 233 6.76 19.38 3.65
N ALA A 234 6.81 18.24 2.96
CA ALA A 234 6.16 17.01 3.41
C ALA A 234 6.74 16.49 4.74
N HIS A 235 8.05 16.69 4.97
CA HIS A 235 8.70 16.37 6.24
C HIS A 235 8.17 17.22 7.40
N PHE A 236 8.01 18.54 7.19
CA PHE A 236 7.51 19.44 8.23
C PHE A 236 5.97 19.42 8.38
N LEU A 237 5.24 19.14 7.30
CA LEU A 237 3.78 19.21 7.23
C LEU A 237 3.19 17.85 6.86
N SER A 238 2.76 17.10 7.87
CA SER A 238 2.13 15.77 7.71
C SER A 238 0.86 15.75 6.83
N PHE A 239 0.23 16.90 6.63
CA PHE A 239 -0.86 17.05 5.67
C PHE A 239 -0.38 16.92 4.23
N ILE A 240 0.76 17.53 3.89
CA ILE A 240 1.34 17.47 2.55
C ILE A 240 1.77 16.05 2.22
N ASP A 241 2.40 15.35 3.18
CA ASP A 241 2.74 13.93 3.01
C ASP A 241 1.50 13.07 2.72
N ARG A 242 0.38 13.30 3.41
CA ARG A 242 -0.89 12.59 3.13
C ARG A 242 -1.44 12.88 1.74
N VAL A 243 -1.44 14.15 1.31
CA VAL A 243 -1.85 14.55 -0.04
C VAL A 243 -0.94 13.93 -1.09
N TRP A 244 0.37 13.91 -0.82
CA TRP A 244 1.40 13.36 -1.69
C TRP A 244 1.27 11.84 -1.86
N ILE A 245 1.06 11.12 -0.76
CA ILE A 245 0.77 9.68 -0.78
C ILE A 245 -0.53 9.43 -1.55
N ALA A 246 -1.58 10.22 -1.32
CA ALA A 246 -2.82 10.09 -2.07
C ALA A 246 -2.65 10.35 -3.57
N PHE A 247 -1.81 11.32 -3.96
CA PHE A 247 -1.46 11.57 -5.36
C PHE A 247 -0.70 10.39 -5.98
N ASN A 248 0.35 9.89 -5.32
CA ASN A 248 1.15 8.76 -5.79
C ASN A 248 0.34 7.45 -5.88
N GLU A 249 -0.54 7.20 -4.91
CA GLU A 249 -1.47 6.07 -4.93
C GLU A 249 -2.62 6.26 -5.94
N ARG A 250 -2.65 7.38 -6.67
CA ARG A 250 -3.75 7.78 -7.58
C ARG A 250 -5.12 7.78 -6.92
N ARG A 251 -5.16 8.00 -5.60
CA ARG A 251 -6.38 8.14 -4.80
C ARG A 251 -6.91 9.57 -4.81
N LEU A 252 -6.07 10.54 -5.18
CA LEU A 252 -6.48 11.91 -5.39
C LEU A 252 -7.40 11.98 -6.61
N GLY A 253 -8.52 12.69 -6.50
CA GLY A 253 -9.43 12.90 -7.63
C GLY A 253 -8.73 13.52 -8.84
N TRP A 254 -9.32 13.35 -10.02
CA TRP A 254 -8.75 13.87 -11.28
C TRP A 254 -8.38 15.37 -11.18
N PHE A 255 -9.24 16.18 -10.56
CA PHE A 255 -8.99 17.60 -10.36
C PHE A 255 -7.69 17.89 -9.59
N GLY A 256 -7.48 17.23 -8.45
CA GLY A 256 -6.26 17.41 -7.65
C GLY A 256 -5.02 16.94 -8.40
N SER A 257 -5.15 15.86 -9.18
CA SER A 257 -4.06 15.37 -10.03
C SER A 257 -3.71 16.37 -11.14
N THR A 258 -4.71 16.96 -11.79
CA THR A 258 -4.51 17.99 -12.82
C THR A 258 -3.85 19.24 -12.25
N ILE A 259 -4.26 19.71 -11.08
CA ILE A 259 -3.61 20.85 -10.41
C ILE A 259 -2.12 20.58 -10.18
N ILE A 260 -1.78 19.41 -9.63
CA ILE A 260 -0.38 19.06 -9.35
C ILE A 260 0.42 18.97 -10.66
N ILE A 261 -0.12 18.35 -11.70
CA ILE A 261 0.55 18.26 -13.02
C ILE A 261 0.76 19.65 -13.61
N VAL A 262 -0.28 20.48 -13.62
CA VAL A 262 -0.22 21.85 -14.16
C VAL A 262 0.79 22.67 -13.37
N LEU A 263 0.80 22.59 -12.05
CA LEU A 263 1.79 23.26 -11.19
C LEU A 263 3.21 22.82 -11.54
N CYS A 264 3.45 21.51 -11.68
CA CYS A 264 4.74 20.95 -12.09
C CYS A 264 5.17 21.45 -13.48
N THR A 265 4.24 21.52 -14.45
CA THR A 265 4.55 22.00 -15.81
C THR A 265 4.75 23.52 -15.88
N LEU A 266 3.91 24.30 -15.21
CA LEU A 266 3.98 25.77 -15.22
C LEU A 266 5.22 26.27 -14.50
N CYS A 267 5.59 25.62 -13.39
CA CYS A 267 6.82 25.93 -12.68
C CYS A 267 8.05 25.76 -13.58
N GLY A 268 8.05 24.77 -14.47
CA GLY A 268 9.12 24.61 -15.45
C GLY A 268 9.08 25.64 -16.58
N VAL A 269 7.90 25.92 -17.16
CA VAL A 269 7.76 26.76 -18.36
C VAL A 269 7.91 28.26 -18.06
N SER A 270 7.53 28.71 -16.86
CA SER A 270 7.56 30.13 -16.47
C SER A 270 8.98 30.73 -16.43
N PHE A 271 10.01 29.89 -16.41
CA PHE A 271 11.40 30.35 -16.52
C PHE A 271 11.81 30.67 -17.97
N ILE A 272 11.24 29.98 -18.96
CA ILE A 272 11.59 30.15 -20.38
C ILE A 272 11.03 31.47 -20.92
N SER A 273 9.80 31.80 -20.56
CA SER A 273 9.10 33.00 -21.06
C SER A 273 9.74 34.33 -20.63
N ARG A 274 10.58 34.32 -19.58
CA ARG A 274 11.27 35.54 -19.12
C ARG A 274 12.55 35.81 -19.91
N TYR A 275 13.15 34.80 -20.54
CA TYR A 275 14.41 34.92 -21.28
C TYR A 275 14.23 35.27 -22.76
N THR A 276 13.07 35.01 -23.36
CA THR A 276 12.79 35.34 -24.76
C THR A 276 12.48 36.81 -25.02
N ASN A 277 12.29 37.62 -23.97
CA ASN A 277 11.95 39.06 -24.09
C ASN A 277 13.16 40.01 -23.94
N PHE A 278 14.39 39.48 -23.85
CA PHE A 278 15.61 40.28 -23.67
C PHE A 278 16.64 40.14 -24.81
N GLY A 279 16.22 39.64 -25.98
CA GLY A 279 17.00 39.70 -27.23
C GLY A 279 16.39 40.72 -28.17
#